data_AF-A0A254RJY0-F1
#
_entry.id   AF-A0A254RJY0-F1
#
_cell.length_a   1.000
_cell.length_b   1.000
_cell.length_c   1.000
_cell.angle_alpha   90.00
_cell.angle_beta   90.00
_cell.angle_gamma   90.00
#
_symmetry.space_group_name_H-M   'P 1'
#
loop_
_entity.id
_entity.type
_entity.pdbx_description
1 polymer ?
#
loop_
_entity_poly.entity_id
_entity_poly.type
_entity_poly.pdbx_seq_one_letter_code
_entity_poly.pdbx_strand_id
1 'polypeptide(L)'
;MTKLDEILTAIDASNHDLVEMDAEHLNHKMVQKARLGKKPVPRHTQDLILNALNRLLVEKEVEGAKPYKRLELFGNEQMAVNSEQ
;
A
#
# COMPACT_ATOMS: atom_id res chain seq x y z
N MET A 1 6.53 -10.14 -5.10
CA MET A 1 6.64 -8.71 -4.76
C MET A 1 5.25 -8.12 -4.86
N THR A 2 4.86 -7.19 -3.98
CA THR A 2 3.50 -6.60 -4.02
C THR A 2 3.47 -5.33 -4.85
N LYS A 3 2.28 -4.94 -5.33
CA LYS A 3 2.15 -3.70 -6.10
C LYS A 3 2.56 -2.46 -5.31
N LEU A 4 2.24 -2.44 -4.01
CA LEU A 4 2.69 -1.39 -3.09
C LEU A 4 4.21 -1.31 -3.02
N ASP A 5 4.90 -2.44 -2.89
CA ASP A 5 6.37 -2.49 -2.81
C ASP A 5 7.01 -1.98 -4.11
N GLU A 6 6.48 -2.37 -5.28
CA GLU A 6 6.93 -1.87 -6.58
C GLU A 6 6.83 -0.34 -6.68
N ILE A 7 5.68 0.23 -6.26
CA ILE A 7 5.45 1.68 -6.35
C ILE A 7 6.39 2.43 -5.41
N LEU A 8 6.51 1.99 -4.16
CA LEU A 8 7.40 2.64 -3.19
C LEU A 8 8.86 2.56 -3.62
N THR A 9 9.31 1.42 -4.16
CA THR A 9 10.66 1.29 -4.71
C THR A 9 10.86 2.19 -5.93
N ALA A 10 9.86 2.31 -6.82
CA ALA A 10 9.98 3.15 -8.03
C ALA A 10 10.11 4.65 -7.72
N ILE A 11 9.52 5.12 -6.62
CA ILE A 11 9.58 6.54 -6.19
C ILE A 11 10.61 6.79 -5.08
N ASP A 12 11.48 5.81 -4.82
CA ASP A 12 12.47 5.81 -3.73
C ASP A 12 11.85 6.24 -2.38
N ALA A 13 10.76 5.58 -2.01
CA ALA A 13 10.04 5.81 -0.77
C ALA A 13 10.28 4.69 0.24
N SER A 14 10.55 5.09 1.48
CA SER A 14 10.74 4.19 2.60
C SER A 14 9.42 3.85 3.30
N ASN A 15 9.47 2.91 4.26
CA ASN A 15 8.32 2.68 5.15
C ASN A 15 8.03 3.89 6.04
N HIS A 16 9.04 4.73 6.30
CA HIS A 16 8.89 5.90 7.15
C HIS A 16 8.10 6.98 6.43
N ASP A 17 8.47 7.28 5.18
CA ASP A 17 7.81 8.30 4.36
C ASP A 17 6.31 8.04 4.25
N LEU A 18 5.91 6.76 4.10
CA LEU A 18 4.50 6.39 4.05
C LEU A 18 3.80 6.51 5.41
N VAL A 19 4.50 6.23 6.51
CA VAL A 19 3.97 6.41 7.87
C VAL A 19 3.80 7.88 8.20
N GLU A 20 4.72 8.75 7.77
CA GLU A 20 4.63 10.20 8.02
C GLU A 20 3.37 10.82 7.41
N MET A 21 2.83 10.26 6.33
CA MET A 21 1.57 10.72 5.72
C MET A 21 0.32 10.50 6.57
N ASP A 22 0.38 9.59 7.54
CA ASP A 22 -0.70 9.27 8.47
C ASP A 22 -0.17 8.65 9.77
N ALA A 23 0.74 9.37 10.45
CA ALA A 23 1.46 8.85 11.62
C ALA A 23 0.54 8.57 12.83
N GLU A 24 -0.68 9.11 12.82
CA GLU A 24 -1.70 8.87 13.85
C GLU A 24 -2.28 7.45 13.75
N HIS A 25 -2.38 6.89 12.55
CA HIS A 25 -3.06 5.60 12.30
C HIS A 25 -2.16 4.52 11.69
N LEU A 26 -1.05 4.90 11.03
CA LEU A 26 -0.10 3.98 10.42
C LEU A 26 1.15 3.78 11.29
N ASN A 27 1.74 2.60 11.15
CA ASN A 27 3.07 2.31 11.71
C ASN A 27 3.88 1.45 10.73
N HIS A 28 5.20 1.42 10.94
CA HIS A 28 6.12 0.73 10.04
C HIS A 28 5.81 -0.76 9.88
N LYS A 29 5.30 -1.44 10.91
CA LYS A 29 4.97 -2.87 10.83
C LYS A 29 3.78 -3.13 9.91
N MET A 30 2.78 -2.25 9.92
CA MET A 30 1.63 -2.33 9.01
C MET A 30 2.08 -2.15 7.55
N VAL A 31 2.88 -1.11 7.28
CA VAL A 31 3.42 -0.84 5.94
C VAL A 31 4.33 -1.99 5.47
N GLN A 32 5.22 -2.48 6.32
CA GLN A 32 6.11 -3.59 6.00
C GLN A 32 5.33 -4.88 5.67
N LYS A 33 4.27 -5.20 6.44
CA LYS A 33 3.41 -6.36 6.14
C LYS A 33 2.75 -6.23 4.77
N ALA A 34 2.20 -5.05 4.48
CA ALA A 34 1.56 -4.78 3.19
C ALA A 34 2.55 -4.90 2.02
N ARG A 35 3.78 -4.36 2.16
CA ARG A 35 4.83 -4.49 1.15
C ARG A 35 5.26 -5.93 0.91
N LEU A 36 5.42 -6.71 1.99
CA LEU A 36 5.87 -8.10 1.87
C LEU A 36 4.80 -9.03 1.29
N GLY A 37 3.51 -8.71 1.44
CA GLY A 37 2.39 -9.51 0.90
C GLY A 37 2.25 -10.92 1.48
N LYS A 38 3.01 -11.28 2.53
CA LYS A 38 3.01 -12.63 3.14
C LYS A 38 1.66 -13.00 3.75
N LYS A 39 0.92 -12.01 4.25
CA LYS A 39 -0.44 -12.15 4.77
C LYS A 39 -1.24 -10.92 4.35
N PRO A 40 -2.53 -11.08 4.01
CA PRO A 40 -3.38 -9.94 3.72
C PRO A 40 -3.47 -9.04 4.96
N VAL A 41 -3.37 -7.74 4.72
CA VAL A 41 -3.63 -6.72 5.74
C VAL A 41 -5.14 -6.46 5.82
N PRO A 42 -5.70 -6.17 7.02
CA PRO A 42 -7.12 -5.89 7.17
C PRO A 42 -7.59 -4.75 6.26
N ARG A 43 -8.86 -4.77 5.84
CA ARG A 43 -9.45 -3.76 4.96
C ARG A 43 -9.20 -2.32 5.44
N HIS A 44 -9.42 -2.05 6.71
CA HIS A 44 -9.15 -0.72 7.28
C HIS A 44 -7.67 -0.31 7.09
N THR A 45 -6.73 -1.22 7.34
CA THR A 45 -5.30 -0.96 7.09
C THR A 45 -4.99 -0.74 5.62
N GLN A 46 -5.67 -1.45 4.70
CA GLN A 46 -5.54 -1.20 3.26
C GLN A 46 -5.98 0.24 2.90
N ASP A 47 -7.10 0.70 3.45
CA ASP A 47 -7.62 2.05 3.20
C ASP A 47 -6.66 3.13 3.73
N LEU A 48 -6.11 2.94 4.95
CA LEU A 48 -5.11 3.85 5.52
C LEU A 48 -3.85 3.93 4.64
N ILE A 49 -3.30 2.78 4.25
CA ILE A 49 -2.11 2.69 3.39
C ILE A 49 -2.38 3.31 2.02
N LEU A 50 -3.55 3.07 1.43
CA LEU A 50 -3.94 3.65 0.15
C LEU A 50 -3.98 5.19 0.22
N ASN A 51 -4.62 5.73 1.26
CA ASN A 51 -4.74 7.17 1.43
C ASN A 51 -3.36 7.81 1.64
N ALA A 52 -2.53 7.22 2.50
CA ALA A 52 -1.15 7.65 2.73
C ALA A 52 -0.32 7.61 1.43
N LEU A 53 -0.44 6.55 0.63
CA LEU A 53 0.29 6.41 -0.63
C LEU A 53 -0.11 7.49 -1.63
N ASN A 54 -1.41 7.72 -1.81
CA ASN A 54 -1.89 8.73 -2.74
C ASN A 54 -1.45 10.14 -2.32
N ARG A 55 -1.38 10.43 -1.01
CA ARG A 55 -0.81 11.69 -0.51
C ARG A 55 0.69 11.80 -0.80
N LEU A 56 1.45 10.73 -0.53
CA LEU A 56 2.89 10.69 -0.77
C LEU A 56 3.23 10.92 -2.25
N LEU A 57 2.43 10.38 -3.17
CA LEU A 57 2.62 10.57 -4.62
C LEU A 57 2.40 12.02 -5.06
N VAL A 58 1.45 12.72 -4.42
CA VAL A 58 1.24 14.15 -4.63
C VAL A 58 2.39 14.96 -4.07
N GLU A 59 2.87 14.63 -2.86
CA GLU A 59 4.00 15.33 -2.22
C GLU A 59 5.31 15.17 -3.01
N LYS A 60 5.57 13.97 -3.55
CA LYS A 60 6.75 13.71 -4.41
C LYS A 60 6.61 14.27 -5.83
N GLU A 61 5.55 15.04 -6.12
CA GLU A 61 5.25 15.65 -7.43
C GLU A 61 5.38 14.65 -8.59
N VAL A 62 4.93 13.41 -8.40
CA VAL A 62 5.07 12.36 -9.42
C VAL A 62 4.17 12.72 -10.61
N GLU A 63 4.76 13.28 -11.67
CA GLU A 63 4.05 13.71 -12.87
C GLU A 63 3.22 12.57 -13.47
N GLY A 64 1.91 12.81 -13.65
CA GLY A 64 0.99 11.83 -14.22
C GLY A 64 0.54 10.72 -13.28
N ALA A 65 0.91 10.76 -12.00
CA ALA A 65 0.41 9.82 -11.00
C ALA A 65 -1.10 10.01 -10.80
N LYS A 66 -1.89 9.14 -11.44
CA LYS A 66 -3.31 9.00 -11.11
C LYS A 66 -3.41 8.39 -9.71
N PRO A 67 -4.37 8.83 -8.88
CA PRO A 67 -4.58 8.22 -7.57
C PRO A 67 -4.90 6.74 -7.75
N TYR A 68 -4.15 5.89 -7.07
CA TYR A 68 -4.37 4.45 -7.08
C TYR A 68 -5.71 4.15 -6.41
N LYS A 69 -6.28 3.00 -6.78
CA LYS A 69 -7.42 2.39 -6.11
C LYS A 69 -6.96 1.21 -5.28
N ARG A 70 -7.72 0.90 -4.22
CA ARG A 70 -7.45 -0.24 -3.34
C ARG A 70 -7.27 -1.56 -4.09
N LEU A 71 -8.13 -1.80 -5.08
CA LEU A 71 -8.12 -3.02 -5.91
C LEU A 71 -6.84 -3.17 -6.72
N GLU A 72 -6.20 -2.06 -7.11
CA GLU A 72 -4.96 -2.08 -7.88
C GLU A 72 -3.77 -2.42 -6.98
N LEU A 73 -3.81 -2.01 -5.71
CA LEU A 73 -2.75 -2.25 -4.73
C LEU A 73 -2.82 -3.62 -4.06
N PHE A 74 -4.04 -4.07 -3.74
CA PHE A 74 -4.27 -5.24 -2.88
C PHE A 74 -5.05 -6.37 -3.58
N GLY A 75 -5.62 -6.14 -4.76
CA GLY A 75 -6.46 -7.09 -5.47
C GLY A 75 -7.87 -7.25 -4.87
N ASN A 76 -8.68 -8.12 -5.47
CA ASN A 76 -9.92 -8.62 -4.85
C ASN A 76 -9.55 -9.76 -3.88
N GLU A 77 -9.97 -9.67 -2.62
CA GLU A 77 -9.79 -10.71 -1.59
C GLU A 77 -10.41 -12.08 -1.95
N GLN A 78 -11.03 -12.24 -3.12
CA GLN A 78 -11.73 -13.47 -3.55
C GLN A 78 -10.84 -14.59 -4.15
N MET A 79 -9.58 -14.36 -4.52
CA MET A 79 -8.77 -15.39 -5.22
C MET A 79 -7.88 -16.27 -4.33
N ALA A 80 -7.92 -16.13 -3.00
CA ALA A 80 -7.12 -16.96 -2.09
C ALA A 80 -7.88 -18.15 -1.48
N VAL A 81 -9.15 -18.38 -1.83
CA VAL A 81 -10.01 -19.42 -1.21
C VAL A 81 -10.49 -20.52 -2.16
N ASN A 82 -10.10 -20.52 -3.44
CA ASN A 82 -10.53 -21.56 -4.40
C ASN A 82 -9.36 -22.40 -4.93
N SER A 83 -8.44 -22.80 -4.05
CA SER A 83 -7.33 -23.71 -4.39
C SER A 83 -7.32 -24.96 -3.52
N GLU A 84 -8.47 -25.44 -3.06
CA GLU A 84 -8.63 -26.79 -2.50
C GLU A 84 -10.06 -27.29 -2.79
N GLN A 85 -10.26 -27.88 -3.97
CA GLN A 85 -11.25 -28.94 -4.21
C GLN A 85 -10.67 -29.96 -5.19
#